data_AF-A0A1J5L436-F1
#
_entry.id   AF-A0A1J5L436-F1
#
_cell.length_a   1.000
_cell.length_b   1.000
_cell.length_c   1.000
_cell.angle_alpha   90.00
_cell.angle_beta   90.00
_cell.angle_gamma   90.00
#
_symmetry.space_group_name_H-M   'P 1'
#
loop_
_entity.id
_entity.type
_entity.pdbx_description
1 polymer ?
#
loop_
_entity_poly.entity_id
_entity_poly.type
_entity_poly.pdbx_seq_one_letter_code
_entity_poly.pdbx_strand_id
1 'polypeptide(L)' 'MTRIRGNNDGPGGRNASYDIGRRKAVPRIKAVAEVEQGLHPGAHVIKVRNRKYIRDNPDRSRSDNVNR' A
#
# COMPACT_ATOMS: atom_id res chain seq x y z
N MET A 1 10.03 -9.90 -2.93
CA MET A 1 8.73 -9.22 -3.08
C MET A 1 8.42 -8.47 -1.79
N THR A 2 8.34 -7.15 -1.85
CA THR A 2 7.92 -6.36 -0.69
C THR A 2 6.40 -6.36 -0.65
N ARG A 3 5.82 -7.17 0.23
CA ARG A 3 4.37 -7.22 0.40
C ARG A 3 3.93 -6.01 1.21
N ILE A 4 3.11 -5.13 0.61
CA ILE A 4 2.56 -3.96 1.30
C ILE A 4 1.10 -4.25 1.64
N ARG A 5 0.79 -4.30 2.93
CA ARG A 5 -0.58 -4.50 3.43
C ARG A 5 -1.10 -3.22 4.06
N GLY A 6 -2.30 -2.81 3.65
CA GLY A 6 -3.03 -1.74 4.34
C GLY A 6 -3.66 -2.25 5.64
N ASN A 7 -3.55 -1.46 6.71
CA ASN A 7 -4.03 -1.88 8.04
C ASN A 7 -5.48 -1.45 8.35
N ASN A 8 -6.16 -0.72 7.46
CA ASN A 8 -7.54 -0.23 7.63
C ASN A 8 -7.81 0.48 8.98
N ASP A 9 -6.77 1.07 9.56
CA ASP A 9 -6.68 1.62 10.91
C ASP A 9 -7.06 3.10 11.00
N GLY A 10 -7.37 3.72 9.86
CA GLY A 10 -7.73 5.11 9.75
C GLY A 10 -9.24 5.37 9.78
N PRO A 11 -9.66 6.61 10.11
CA PRO A 11 -11.08 6.97 10.17
C PRO A 11 -11.83 6.73 8.86
N GLY A 12 -12.95 6.02 8.92
CA GLY A 12 -13.74 5.61 7.76
C GLY A 12 -13.16 4.40 7.01
N GLY A 13 -12.44 3.51 7.70
CA GLY A 13 -11.88 2.28 7.12
C GLY A 13 -10.72 2.51 6.17
N ARG A 14 -10.06 3.67 6.26
CA ARG A 14 -8.93 4.03 5.39
C ARG A 14 -7.62 3.50 5.97
N ASN A 15 -6.60 3.35 5.13
CA ASN A 15 -5.25 3.04 5.62
C ASN A 15 -4.59 4.30 6.19
N ALA A 16 -4.31 4.31 7.49
CA ALA A 16 -3.45 5.29 8.16
C ALA A 16 -2.03 4.76 8.32
N SER A 17 -1.86 3.45 8.46
CA SER A 17 -0.58 2.75 8.44
C SER A 17 -0.58 1.57 7.45
N TYR A 18 0.64 1.12 7.14
CA TYR A 18 0.92 0.00 6.26
C TYR A 18 1.94 -0.94 6.89
N ASP A 19 1.74 -2.22 6.67
CA ASP A 19 2.76 -3.23 6.93
C ASP A 19 3.58 -3.43 5.66
N ILE A 20 4.88 -3.17 5.75
CA ILE A 20 5.85 -3.28 4.66
C ILE A 20 6.80 -4.43 4.99
N GLY A 21 6.48 -5.63 4.50
CA GLY A 21 7.24 -6.84 4.82
C GLY A 21 7.34 -7.09 6.33
N ARG A 22 8.56 -6.98 6.89
CA ARG A 22 8.83 -7.13 8.34
C ARG A 22 8.51 -5.88 9.15
N ARG A 23 8.39 -4.70 8.51
CA ARG A 23 8.06 -3.44 9.18
C ARG A 23 6.54 -3.36 9.34
N LYS A 24 6.08 -3.27 10.57
CA LYS A 24 4.66 -3.16 10.90
C LYS A 24 4.27 -1.71 11.21
N ALA A 25 3.01 -1.36 10.96
CA ALA A 25 2.44 -0.06 11.31
C ALA A 25 3.25 1.16 10.81
N VAL A 26 3.81 1.09 9.59
CA VAL A 26 4.51 2.21 8.99
C VAL A 26 3.50 3.32 8.65
N PRO A 27 3.69 4.57 9.11
CA PRO A 27 2.76 5.65 8.82
C PRO A 27 2.60 5.87 7.31
N ARG A 28 1.38 6.14 6.84
CA ARG A 28 1.07 6.38 5.42
C ARG A 28 2.01 7.37 4.76
N ILE A 29 2.30 8.50 5.42
CA ILE A 29 3.14 9.56 4.84
C ILE A 29 4.55 9.04 4.56
N LYS A 30 5.14 8.32 5.53
CA LYS A 30 6.46 7.72 5.38
C LYS A 30 6.46 6.65 4.30
N ALA A 31 5.47 5.77 4.32
CA ALA A 31 5.34 4.73 3.31
C ALA A 31 5.18 5.33 1.90
N VAL A 32 4.39 6.40 1.74
CA VAL A 32 4.18 7.07 0.45
C VAL A 32 5.50 7.66 -0.06
N ALA A 33 6.24 8.35 0.82
CA ALA A 33 7.54 8.89 0.46
C ALA A 33 8.54 7.79 0.03
N GLU A 34 8.57 6.65 0.73
CA GLU A 34 9.45 5.53 0.36
C GLU A 34 9.09 4.92 -1.01
N VAL A 35 7.80 4.84 -1.34
CA VAL A 35 7.35 4.37 -2.67
C VAL A 35 7.68 5.40 -3.75
N GLU A 36 7.50 6.70 -3.49
CA GLU A 36 7.89 7.78 -4.42
C GLU A 36 9.41 7.83 -4.65
N GLN A 37 10.21 7.41 -3.66
CA GLN A 37 11.66 7.24 -3.77
C GLN A 37 12.07 5.95 -4.50
N GLY A 38 11.12 5.10 -4.92
CA GLY A 38 11.41 3.86 -5.62
C GLY A 38 11.94 2.73 -4.73
N LEU A 39 11.85 2.85 -3.40
CA LEU A 39 12.29 1.80 -2.47
C LEU A 39 11.38 0.56 -2.49
N HIS A 40 10.17 0.70 -3.05
CA HIS A 40 9.17 -0.35 -3.13
C HIS A 40 8.76 -0.58 -4.59
N PRO A 41 9.61 -1.24 -5.42
CA PRO A 41 9.33 -1.44 -6.84
C PRO A 41 8.09 -2.30 -7.11
N GLY A 42 7.62 -3.02 -6.09
CA GLY A 42 6.38 -3.80 -6.13
C GLY A 42 5.12 -3.00 -5.81
N ALA A 43 5.21 -1.71 -5.49
CA ALA A 43 4.06 -0.91 -5.08
C ALA A 43 3.99 0.41 -5.84
N HIS A 44 2.80 1.02 -5.86
CA HIS A 44 2.57 2.32 -6.47
C HIS A 44 1.73 3.22 -5.57
N VAL A 45 1.88 4.53 -5.76
CA VAL A 45 1.09 5.55 -5.06
C VAL A 45 -0.16 5.85 -5.87
N ILE A 46 -1.31 5.82 -5.21
CA ILE A 46 -2.61 6.26 -5.76
C ILE A 46 -3.09 7.51 -5.01
N LYS A 47 -3.84 8.37 -5.70
CA LYS A 47 -4.49 9.54 -5.09
C LYS A 47 -6.00 9.30 -5.03
N VAL A 48 -6.56 9.28 -3.83
CA VAL A 48 -8.00 9.14 -3.57
C VAL A 48 -8.47 10.36 -2.80
N ARG A 49 -9.44 11.12 -3.35
CA ARG A 49 -10.02 12.32 -2.70
C ARG A 49 -8.95 13.25 -2.10
N ASN A 50 -7.96 13.63 -2.92
CA ASN A 50 -6.79 14.45 -2.55
C ASN A 50 -5.82 13.88 -1.52
N ARG A 51 -5.91 12.60 -1.17
CA ARG A 51 -4.97 11.92 -0.27
C ARG A 51 -4.20 10.83 -1.02
N LYS A 52 -2.88 10.79 -0.81
CA LYS A 52 -2.01 9.74 -1.35
C LYS A 52 -2.09 8.49 -0.48
N TYR A 53 -2.26 7.35 -1.12
CA TYR A 53 -2.26 6.00 -0.53
C TYR A 53 -1.32 5.11 -1.34
N ILE A 54 -0.97 3.97 -0.79
CA ILE A 54 -0.12 3.00 -1.46
C ILE A 54 -0.94 1.77 -1.74
N ARG A 55 -0.76 1.20 -2.93
CA ARG A 55 -1.24 -0.13 -3.24
C ARG A 55 -0.07 -0.98 -3.69
N ASP A 56 -0.12 -2.25 -3.29
CA ASP A 56 0.73 -3.25 -3.91
C ASP A 56 0.35 -3.32 -5.40
N ASN A 57 1.35 -3.49 -6.26
CA ASN A 57 1.09 -3.77 -7.66
C ASN A 57 0.39 -5.12 -7.72
N PRO A 58 -0.70 -5.26 -8.51
CA PRO A 58 -1.28 -6.57 -8.73
C PRO A 58 -0.16 -7.46 -9.28
N ASP A 59 0.25 -8.45 -8.49
CA ASP A 59 1.11 -9.46 -9.03
C ASP A 59 0.27 -10.16 -10.11
N ARG A 60 0.83 -10.32 -11.31
CA ARG A 60 0.13 -11.04 -12.39
C ARG A 60 0.02 -12.53 -12.07
N SER A 61 0.14 -12.93 -10.80
CA SER A 61 -0.26 -14.24 -10.35
C SER A 61 -1.77 -14.32 -10.59
N ARG A 62 -2.19 -15.36 -11.29
CA ARG A 62 -3.56 -15.50 -11.82
C ARG A 62 -4.63 -15.70 -10.72
N SER A 63 -4.33 -15.35 -9.46
CA SER A 63 -5.10 -15.69 -8.27
C SER A 63 -5.89 -14.52 -7.68
N ASP A 64 -5.54 -13.26 -7.99
CA ASP A 64 -6.17 -12.08 -7.38
C ASP A 64 -7.21 -11.37 -8.26
N ASN A 65 -7.47 -11.88 -9.47
CA ASN A 65 -8.49 -11.36 -10.38
C ASN A 65 -9.69 -12.31 -10.45
N VAL A 66 -10.23 -12.68 -9.29
CA VAL A 66 -11.53 -13.33 -9.22
C VAL A 66 -12.57 -12.24 -9.01
N ASN A 67 -13.19 -11.81 -10.10
CA ASN A 67 -14.60 -11.40 -10.04
C ASN A 67 -15.36 -12.57 -9.44
N ARG A 68 -15.88 -12.41 -8.22
CA ARG A 68 -17.02 -13.17 -7.73
C ARG A 68 -18.05 -12.20 -7.19
#